data_AF-A0A7K9YDU0-F1
#
_entry.id   AF-A0A7K9YDU0-F1
#
_cell.length_a   1.000
_cell.length_b   1.000
_cell.length_c   1.000
_cell.angle_alpha   90.00
_cell.angle_beta   90.00
_cell.angle_gamma   90.00
#
_symmetry.space_group_name_H-M   'P 1'
#
loop_
_entity.id
_entity.type
_entity.pdbx_description
1 polymer ?
#
loop_
_entity_poly.entity_id
_entity_poly.type
_entity_poly.pdbx_seq_one_letter_code
_entity_poly.pdbx_strand_id
1 'polypeptide(L)'
;LPSRSDGAPERAPGAEVDSSPPPGSALPRPGSAHRRAANVRERKRMLSINSAFDQLRCHVPTFPYEKRLSKIDTLRLAIAYIALLSEILLSG
;
A
#
# COMPACT_ATOMS: atom_id res chain seq x y z
N LEU A 1 -39.40 -46.97 -16.70
CA LEU A 1 -39.13 -47.40 -18.09
C LEU A 1 -40.47 -47.62 -18.78
N PRO A 2 -40.67 -47.32 -20.09
CA PRO A 2 -39.72 -46.91 -21.14
C PRO A 2 -40.07 -45.49 -21.67
N SER A 3 -39.56 -44.93 -22.78
CA SER A 3 -38.28 -44.83 -23.49
C SER A 3 -38.59 -44.13 -24.83
N ARG A 4 -37.63 -43.33 -25.34
CA ARG A 4 -37.41 -42.82 -26.73
C ARG A 4 -37.44 -41.28 -26.79
N SER A 5 -36.33 -40.57 -26.96
CA SER A 5 -35.28 -40.57 -28.02
C SER A 5 -35.64 -39.69 -29.21
N ASP A 6 -35.14 -38.46 -29.19
CA ASP A 6 -34.68 -37.66 -30.33
C ASP A 6 -33.47 -36.87 -29.77
N GLY A 7 -32.23 -36.96 -30.24
CA GLY A 7 -31.77 -37.20 -31.60
C GLY A 7 -31.24 -35.90 -32.21
N ALA A 8 -30.31 -35.20 -31.54
CA ALA A 8 -29.63 -34.03 -32.10
C ALA A 8 -28.24 -34.43 -32.67
N PRO A 9 -27.86 -33.93 -33.87
CA PRO A 9 -26.73 -34.46 -34.63
C PRO A 9 -25.36 -33.89 -34.23
N GLU A 10 -24.37 -34.66 -34.67
CA GLU A 10 -22.91 -34.59 -34.52
C GLU A 10 -22.23 -33.37 -35.24
N ARG A 11 -20.97 -33.08 -34.82
CA ARG A 11 -19.88 -32.31 -35.49
C ARG A 11 -19.86 -30.78 -35.34
N ALA A 12 -18.74 -30.08 -35.08
CA ALA A 12 -17.31 -30.41 -34.94
C ALA A 12 -16.59 -29.20 -34.24
N PRO A 13 -15.25 -29.19 -34.08
CA PRO A 13 -14.53 -28.41 -33.06
C PRO A 13 -14.30 -26.95 -33.46
N GLY A 14 -14.67 -26.03 -32.57
CA GLY A 14 -14.17 -24.67 -32.58
C GLY A 14 -13.11 -24.57 -31.50
N ALA A 15 -11.84 -24.74 -31.87
CA ALA A 15 -10.74 -24.24 -31.07
C ALA A 15 -10.92 -22.73 -30.94
N GLU A 16 -11.56 -22.30 -29.84
CA GLU A 16 -11.47 -20.95 -29.34
C GLU A 16 -9.97 -20.70 -29.13
N VAL A 17 -9.37 -20.03 -30.11
CA VAL A 17 -8.01 -19.50 -30.02
C VAL A 17 -8.04 -18.46 -28.90
N ASP A 18 -7.82 -18.94 -27.68
CA ASP A 18 -7.45 -18.12 -26.53
C ASP A 18 -6.22 -17.33 -26.97
N SER A 19 -6.49 -16.11 -27.43
CA SER A 19 -5.47 -15.12 -27.77
C SER A 19 -4.90 -14.55 -26.47
N SER A 20 -4.59 -15.43 -25.51
CA SER A 20 -3.75 -15.11 -24.39
C SER A 20 -2.31 -15.06 -24.91
N PRO A 21 -1.62 -13.92 -24.80
CA PRO A 21 -0.22 -13.86 -25.23
C PRO A 21 0.59 -14.82 -24.37
N PRO A 22 1.62 -15.49 -24.93
CA PRO A 22 2.41 -16.45 -24.18
C PRO A 22 3.10 -15.78 -22.97
N PRO A 23 3.20 -16.46 -21.83
CA PRO A 23 3.87 -15.94 -20.65
C PRO A 23 5.38 -15.97 -20.90
N GLY A 24 5.93 -14.91 -21.51
CA GLY A 24 7.37 -14.90 -21.80
C GLY A 24 7.98 -13.66 -22.45
N SER A 25 7.20 -12.70 -22.95
CA SER A 25 7.77 -11.57 -23.72
C SER A 25 7.22 -10.20 -23.35
N ALA A 26 7.04 -9.92 -22.05
CA ALA A 26 6.86 -8.55 -21.58
C ALA A 26 8.20 -7.79 -21.68
N LEU A 27 8.58 -7.39 -22.90
CA LEU A 27 9.64 -6.40 -23.11
C LEU A 27 9.34 -5.19 -22.20
N PRO A 28 10.33 -4.66 -21.45
CA PRO A 28 10.11 -3.51 -20.59
C PRO A 28 9.60 -2.37 -21.46
N ARG A 29 8.32 -2.00 -21.28
CA ARG A 29 7.71 -0.91 -22.05
C ARG A 29 8.65 0.32 -22.02
N PRO A 30 8.93 0.98 -23.16
CA PRO A 30 9.71 2.22 -23.18
C PRO A 30 9.11 3.20 -22.14
N GLY A 31 9.91 3.60 -21.16
CA GLY A 31 9.45 4.38 -19.98
C GLY A 31 9.35 3.62 -18.66
N SER A 32 9.45 2.28 -18.68
CA SER A 32 9.44 1.44 -17.47
C SER A 32 10.64 1.70 -16.55
N ALA A 33 11.83 1.98 -17.10
CA ALA A 33 13.02 2.32 -16.31
C ALA A 33 12.85 3.66 -15.55
N HIS A 34 12.34 4.70 -16.23
CA HIS A 34 12.05 6.00 -15.63
C HIS A 34 10.98 5.90 -14.53
N ARG A 35 9.91 5.14 -14.79
CA ARG A 35 8.86 4.86 -13.80
C ARG A 35 9.39 4.09 -12.59
N ARG A 36 10.21 3.06 -12.81
CA ARG A 36 10.87 2.32 -11.72
C ARG A 36 11.78 3.22 -10.89
N ALA A 37 12.61 4.04 -11.53
CA ALA A 37 13.47 5.00 -10.85
C ALA A 37 12.66 6.01 -10.02
N ALA A 38 11.55 6.51 -10.56
CA ALA A 38 10.63 7.39 -9.83
C ALA A 38 10.01 6.71 -8.61
N ASN A 39 9.53 5.47 -8.74
CA ASN A 39 8.98 4.71 -7.61
C ASN A 39 10.01 4.44 -6.51
N VAL A 40 11.27 4.16 -6.88
CA VAL A 40 12.36 3.97 -5.91
C VAL A 40 12.64 5.26 -5.15
N ARG A 41 12.70 6.41 -5.86
CA ARG A 41 12.87 7.72 -5.22
C ARG A 41 11.75 8.02 -4.24
N GLU A 42 10.50 7.80 -4.64
CA GLU A 42 9.36 8.08 -3.77
C GLU A 42 9.33 7.16 -2.55
N ARG A 43 9.67 5.88 -2.73
CA ARG A 43 9.83 4.96 -1.60
C ARG A 43 10.90 5.46 -0.62
N LYS A 44 12.06 5.91 -1.11
CA LYS A 44 13.13 6.46 -0.25
C LYS A 44 12.66 7.71 0.49
N ARG A 45 11.93 8.60 -0.19
CA ARG A 45 11.32 9.79 0.43
C ARG A 45 10.36 9.40 1.55
N MET A 46 9.46 8.44 1.29
CA MET A 46 8.51 7.96 2.30
C MET A 46 9.19 7.27 3.49
N LEU A 47 10.27 6.51 3.26
CA LEU A 47 11.08 5.94 4.35
C LEU A 47 11.67 7.04 5.24
N SER A 48 12.22 8.10 4.65
CA SER A 48 12.74 9.25 5.40
C SER A 48 11.67 9.91 6.26
N ILE A 49 10.45 10.09 5.71
CA ILE A 49 9.33 10.66 6.46
C ILE A 49 8.89 9.75 7.60
N ASN A 50 8.79 8.43 7.35
CA ASN A 50 8.40 7.49 8.39
C ASN A 50 9.44 7.44 9.52
N SER A 51 10.73 7.50 9.20
CA SER A 51 11.80 7.58 10.20
C SER A 51 11.70 8.86 11.05
N ALA A 52 11.44 10.01 10.45
CA ALA A 52 11.20 11.26 11.18
C ALA A 52 9.97 11.16 12.10
N PHE A 53 8.90 10.49 11.64
CA PHE A 53 7.72 10.22 12.46
C PHE A 53 8.03 9.32 13.66
N ASP A 54 8.89 8.32 13.48
CA ASP A 54 9.31 7.45 14.59
C ASP A 54 10.17 8.19 15.60
N GLN A 55 11.05 9.10 15.15
CA GLN A 55 11.78 10.00 16.06
C GLN A 55 10.85 10.93 16.83
N LEU A 56 9.84 11.50 16.16
CA LEU A 56 8.84 12.33 16.84
C LEU A 56 8.12 11.55 17.94
N ARG A 57 7.74 10.29 17.69
CA ARG A 57 7.09 9.45 18.71
C ARG A 57 7.95 9.26 19.96
N CYS A 58 9.27 9.23 19.85
CA CYS A 58 10.16 9.12 21.01
C CYS A 58 10.13 10.35 21.92
N HIS A 59 9.72 11.51 21.41
CA HIS A 59 9.59 12.76 22.17
C HIS A 59 8.16 13.05 22.63
N VAL A 60 7.19 12.30 22.12
CA VAL A 60 5.79 12.43 22.50
C VAL A 60 5.55 11.58 23.75
N PRO A 61 5.00 12.15 24.84
CA PRO A 61 4.78 11.39 26.07
C PRO A 61 3.67 10.34 25.87
N THR A 62 4.00 9.07 26.14
CA THR A 62 3.06 7.93 26.08
C THR A 62 3.26 7.02 27.28
N PHE A 63 2.29 6.16 27.58
CA PHE A 63 2.45 5.17 28.64
C PHE A 63 3.44 4.07 28.25
N PRO A 64 4.15 3.47 29.22
CA PRO A 64 4.94 2.27 28.97
C PRO A 64 4.07 1.17 28.36
N TYR A 65 4.62 0.42 27.38
CA TYR A 65 3.93 -0.68 26.67
C TYR A 65 2.72 -0.27 25.82
N GLU A 66 2.49 1.03 25.63
CA GLU A 66 1.41 1.51 24.78
C GLU A 66 1.69 1.21 23.30
N LYS A 67 0.62 0.95 22.55
CA LYS A 67 0.71 0.67 21.11
C LYS A 67 1.32 1.88 20.39
N ARG A 68 2.10 1.63 19.32
CA ARG A 68 2.59 2.70 18.43
C ARG A 68 1.45 3.61 18.00
N LEU A 69 1.60 4.90 18.30
CA LEU A 69 0.64 5.94 17.91
C LEU A 69 0.46 6.03 16.39
N SER A 70 -0.78 6.27 15.97
CA SER A 70 -1.08 6.60 14.57
C SER A 70 -0.40 7.92 14.16
N LYS A 71 -0.27 8.18 12.85
CA LYS A 71 0.33 9.44 12.38
C LYS A 71 -0.45 10.67 12.88
N ILE A 72 -1.78 10.60 12.85
CA ILE A 72 -2.62 11.72 13.29
C ILE A 72 -2.51 11.94 14.80
N ASP A 73 -2.52 10.87 15.59
CA ASP A 73 -2.44 10.98 17.05
C ASP A 73 -1.05 11.49 17.48
N THR A 74 0.01 11.03 16.82
CA THR A 74 1.38 11.53 17.04
C THR A 74 1.44 13.05 16.84
N LEU A 75 0.86 13.56 15.75
CA LEU A 75 0.85 15.00 15.46
C LEU A 75 0.02 15.79 16.48
N ARG A 76 -1.18 15.31 16.80
CA ARG A 76 -2.07 15.96 17.78
C ARG A 76 -1.41 16.05 19.15
N LEU A 77 -0.82 14.95 19.62
CA LEU A 77 -0.20 14.89 20.93
C LEU A 77 1.09 15.71 21.00
N ALA A 78 1.89 15.74 19.92
CA ALA A 78 3.06 16.60 19.83
C ALA A 78 2.69 18.09 19.95
N ILE A 79 1.64 18.54 19.25
CA ILE A 79 1.14 19.93 19.33
C ILE A 79 0.69 20.25 20.75
N ALA A 80 -0.12 19.38 21.34
CA ALA A 80 -0.60 19.56 22.72
C ALA A 80 0.55 19.59 23.72
N TYR A 81 1.57 18.75 23.54
CA TYR A 81 2.71 18.70 24.43
C TYR A 81 3.59 19.95 24.34
N ILE A 82 3.83 20.49 23.13
CA ILE A 82 4.53 21.77 22.97
C ILE A 82 3.77 22.90 23.68
N ALA A 83 2.44 22.96 23.53
CA ALA A 83 1.61 23.95 24.21
C ALA A 83 1.72 23.84 25.74
N LEU A 84 1.59 22.62 26.27
CA LEU A 84 1.73 22.35 27.71
C LEU A 84 3.10 22.78 28.25
N LEU A 85 4.19 22.41 27.57
CA LEU A 85 5.54 22.82 27.99
C LEU A 85 5.70 24.34 27.95
N SER A 86 5.10 25.02 26.97
CA SER A 86 5.13 26.47 26.87
C SER A 86 4.38 27.15 28.02
N GLU A 87 3.22 26.62 28.40
CA GLU A 87 2.44 27.09 29.55
C GLU A 87 3.22 26.91 30.86
N ILE A 88 3.82 25.74 31.08
CA ILE A 88 4.62 25.46 32.27
C ILE A 88 5.78 26.47 32.39
N LEU A 89 6.50 26.73 31.30
CA LEU A 89 7.62 27.68 31.29
C LEU A 89 7.20 29.14 31.49
N LEU A 90 5.95 29.51 31.17
CA LEU A 90 5.43 30.87 31.32
C LEU A 90 4.73 31.10 32.67
N SER A 91 4.26 30.02 33.30
CA SER A 91 3.58 30.03 34.60
C SER A 91 4.51 29.93 35.80
N GLY A 92 5.78 29.57 35.57
CA GLY A 92 6.86 29.57 36.58
C GLY A 92 7.72 30.82 36.51
#